data_AF-A0A962VGV4-F1
#
_entry.id   AF-A0A962VGV4-F1
#
_cell.length_a   1.000
_cell.length_b   1.000
_cell.length_c   1.000
_cell.angle_alpha   90.00
_cell.angle_beta   90.00
_cell.angle_gamma   90.00
#
_symmetry.space_group_name_H-M   'P 1'
#
loop_
_entity.id
_entity.type
_entity.pdbx_description
1 polymer ?
#
loop_
_entity_poly.entity_id
_entity_poly.type
_entity_poly.pdbx_seq_one_letter_code
_entity_poly.pdbx_strand_id
1 'polypeptide(L)'
;MNEIIASLMAWAVSQSGYSAPPVLPVIEYLPTQAFVEQVCPHSAQCTVRGYYADGSKTIVLDESLRELKQNRRARAMLVHEMVHYLQDRSGRWGAKTCQTWIEREREAYRAQLRYLATQGVHPTLLLMPPFNVAKCKETMAERPAGEQL
;
A
#
# COMPACT_ATOMS: atom_id res chain seq x y z
N MET A 1 -7.31 -16.02 12.44
CA MET A 1 -7.20 -14.78 11.64
C MET A 1 -6.10 -13.90 12.19
N ASN A 2 -6.12 -13.61 13.50
CA ASN A 2 -5.15 -12.73 14.17
C ASN A 2 -3.69 -13.19 14.06
N GLU A 3 -3.40 -14.49 14.12
CA GLU A 3 -2.04 -15.02 13.97
C GLU A 3 -1.43 -14.73 12.59
N ILE A 4 -2.24 -14.82 11.52
CA ILE A 4 -1.79 -14.49 10.15
C ILE A 4 -1.54 -12.99 10.05
N ILE A 5 -2.41 -12.16 10.60
CA ILE A 5 -2.24 -10.70 10.62
C ILE A 5 -0.96 -10.32 11.38
N ALA A 6 -0.73 -10.90 12.56
CA ALA A 6 0.48 -10.67 13.34
C ALA A 6 1.75 -11.13 12.60
N SER A 7 1.71 -12.29 11.96
CA SER A 7 2.83 -12.83 11.17
C SER A 7 3.15 -11.94 9.96
N LEU A 8 2.12 -11.45 9.26
CA LEU A 8 2.29 -10.52 8.14
C LEU A 8 2.80 -9.16 8.60
N MET A 9 2.39 -8.68 9.78
CA MET A 9 2.94 -7.46 10.37
C MET A 9 4.41 -7.64 10.74
N ALA A 10 4.79 -8.76 11.35
CA ALA A 10 6.19 -9.07 11.64
C ALA A 10 7.04 -9.11 10.37
N TRP A 11 6.48 -9.66 9.27
CA TRP A 11 7.11 -9.60 7.96
C TRP A 11 7.26 -8.16 7.47
N ALA A 12 6.21 -7.34 7.51
CA ALA A 12 6.24 -5.93 7.08
C ALA A 12 7.30 -5.13 7.86
N VAL A 13 7.38 -5.33 9.18
CA VAL A 13 8.42 -4.76 10.06
C VAL A 13 9.82 -5.18 9.60
N SER A 14 10.04 -6.48 9.40
CA SER A 14 11.35 -7.00 8.94
C SER A 14 11.76 -6.45 7.59
N GLN A 15 10.82 -6.23 6.66
CA GLN A 15 11.13 -5.79 5.31
C GLN A 15 11.30 -4.27 5.15
N SER A 16 10.65 -3.48 6.01
CA SER A 16 10.70 -2.01 5.97
C SER A 16 11.74 -1.42 6.92
N GLY A 17 12.05 -2.12 8.01
CA GLY A 17 12.95 -1.63 9.06
C GLY A 17 12.30 -0.63 10.02
N TYR A 18 10.97 -0.44 9.95
CA TYR A 18 10.24 0.29 10.98
C TYR A 18 10.10 -0.52 12.27
N SER A 19 9.95 0.17 13.40
CA SER A 19 9.66 -0.48 14.68
C SER A 19 8.32 -1.20 14.66
N ALA A 20 8.23 -2.33 15.35
CA ALA A 20 6.97 -3.03 15.54
C ALA A 20 5.94 -2.10 16.22
N PRO A 21 4.70 -2.04 15.70
CA PRO A 21 3.70 -1.15 16.27
C PRO A 21 3.13 -1.77 17.55
N PRO A 22 2.88 -0.99 18.62
CA PRO A 22 2.29 -1.48 19.86
C PRO A 22 0.85 -2.01 19.69
N VAL A 23 0.20 -1.67 18.58
CA VAL A 23 -1.17 -2.10 18.25
C VAL A 23 -1.20 -2.43 16.77
N LEU A 24 -1.84 -3.54 16.40
CA LEU A 24 -2.05 -3.92 15.00
C LEU A 24 -3.12 -3.03 14.35
N PRO A 25 -3.07 -2.81 13.02
CA PRO A 25 -4.14 -2.12 12.32
C PRO A 25 -5.43 -2.94 12.36
N VAL A 26 -6.56 -2.25 12.41
CA VAL A 26 -7.88 -2.82 12.18
C VAL A 26 -8.00 -3.13 10.69
N ILE A 27 -8.45 -4.34 10.36
CA ILE A 27 -8.68 -4.75 8.97
C ILE A 27 -10.17 -4.74 8.71
N GLU A 28 -10.61 -3.83 7.86
CA GLU A 28 -11.99 -3.72 7.41
C GLU A 28 -12.12 -4.20 5.97
N TYR A 29 -13.28 -4.77 5.66
CA TYR A 29 -13.58 -5.24 4.31
C TYR A 29 -14.83 -4.55 3.82
N LEU A 30 -14.75 -3.96 2.64
CA LEU A 30 -15.89 -3.38 1.96
C LEU A 30 -16.38 -4.31 0.85
N PRO A 31 -17.71 -4.38 0.62
CA PRO A 31 -18.26 -5.02 -0.56
C PRO A 31 -17.59 -4.49 -1.82
N THR A 32 -17.33 -5.36 -2.79
CA THR A 32 -16.54 -5.05 -4.00
C THR A 32 -17.07 -3.79 -4.70
N GLN A 33 -18.38 -3.68 -4.87
CA GLN A 33 -19.01 -2.53 -5.49
C GLN A 33 -18.77 -1.24 -4.70
N ALA A 34 -19.01 -1.25 -3.38
CA ALA A 34 -18.77 -0.10 -2.52
C ALA A 34 -17.29 0.31 -2.49
N PHE A 35 -16.37 -0.66 -2.50
CA PHE A 35 -14.93 -0.42 -2.56
C PHE A 35 -14.55 0.30 -3.86
N VAL A 36 -15.04 -0.20 -5.02
CA VAL A 36 -14.77 0.40 -6.33
C VAL A 36 -15.35 1.79 -6.45
N GLU A 37 -16.60 2.00 -5.99
CA GLU A 37 -17.24 3.32 -5.97
C GLU A 37 -16.44 4.32 -5.13
N GLN A 38 -15.90 3.88 -3.99
CA GLN A 38 -15.11 4.74 -3.11
C GLN A 38 -13.71 5.05 -3.66
N VAL A 39 -13.00 4.05 -4.19
CA VAL A 39 -11.57 4.17 -4.54
C VAL A 39 -11.36 4.58 -6.00
N CYS A 40 -12.29 4.21 -6.88
CA CYS A 40 -12.20 4.36 -8.33
C CYS A 40 -13.50 4.96 -8.93
N PRO A 41 -14.06 6.06 -8.40
CA PRO A 41 -15.39 6.57 -8.79
C PRO A 41 -15.52 6.94 -10.28
N HIS A 42 -14.40 7.18 -10.96
CA HIS A 42 -14.36 7.61 -12.35
C HIS A 42 -13.54 6.68 -13.25
N SER A 43 -13.24 5.46 -12.82
CA SER A 43 -12.47 4.49 -13.61
C SER A 43 -13.23 3.19 -13.80
N ALA A 44 -13.41 2.80 -15.06
CA ALA A 44 -13.96 1.48 -15.42
C ALA A 44 -13.01 0.32 -15.09
N GLN A 45 -11.72 0.60 -14.82
CA GLN A 45 -10.72 -0.40 -14.48
C GLN A 45 -10.08 -0.04 -13.13
N CYS A 46 -10.68 -0.52 -12.04
CA CYS A 46 -10.08 -0.39 -10.73
C CYS A 46 -9.10 -1.55 -10.51
N THR A 47 -7.80 -1.24 -10.38
CA THR A 47 -6.75 -2.22 -10.07
C THR A 47 -6.38 -2.25 -8.59
N VAL A 48 -6.77 -1.21 -7.85
CA VAL A 48 -6.61 -1.12 -6.39
C VAL A 48 -7.59 -2.07 -5.71
N ARG A 49 -7.12 -2.77 -4.67
CA ARG A 49 -7.91 -3.73 -3.88
C ARG A 49 -7.72 -3.56 -2.37
N GLY A 50 -6.92 -2.59 -1.96
CA GLY A 50 -6.72 -2.21 -0.57
C GLY A 50 -6.19 -0.78 -0.49
N TYR A 51 -6.39 -0.15 0.66
CA TYR A 51 -5.69 1.07 1.03
C TYR A 51 -5.61 1.19 2.55
N TYR A 52 -4.53 1.77 3.03
CA TYR A 52 -4.44 2.33 4.37
C TYR A 52 -5.05 3.74 4.40
N ALA A 53 -5.99 3.99 5.32
CA ALA A 53 -6.51 5.33 5.54
C ALA A 53 -5.52 6.11 6.42
N ASP A 54 -4.76 7.04 5.82
CA ASP A 54 -3.74 7.82 6.53
C ASP A 54 -4.31 8.50 7.80
N GLY A 55 -3.54 8.49 8.89
CA GLY A 55 -3.97 9.02 10.19
C GLY A 55 -5.04 8.17 10.90
N SER A 56 -5.57 7.14 10.25
CA SER A 56 -6.42 6.14 10.88
C SER A 56 -5.57 4.98 11.44
N LYS A 57 -6.19 4.02 12.13
CA LYS A 57 -5.57 2.73 12.46
C LYS A 57 -6.14 1.61 11.59
N THR A 58 -6.72 1.95 10.44
CA THR A 58 -7.56 1.06 9.65
C THR A 58 -6.96 0.84 8.26
N ILE A 59 -6.86 -0.43 7.88
CA ILE A 59 -6.62 -0.87 6.50
C ILE A 59 -7.94 -1.38 5.96
N VAL A 60 -8.37 -0.81 4.84
CA VAL A 60 -9.60 -1.19 4.16
C VAL A 60 -9.25 -2.02 2.94
N LEU A 61 -9.85 -3.20 2.84
CA LEU A 61 -9.65 -4.13 1.74
C LEU A 61 -10.97 -4.36 0.99
N ASP A 62 -10.85 -4.66 -0.29
CA ASP A 62 -11.92 -5.25 -1.07
C ASP A 62 -12.25 -6.65 -0.51
N GLU A 63 -13.54 -6.99 -0.37
CA GLU A 63 -13.98 -8.27 0.18
C GLU A 63 -13.42 -9.49 -0.55
N SER A 64 -13.07 -9.36 -1.85
CA SER A 64 -12.45 -10.44 -2.63
C SER A 64 -11.09 -10.89 -2.06
N LEU A 65 -10.48 -10.09 -1.16
CA LEU A 65 -9.24 -10.40 -0.48
C LEU A 65 -9.42 -11.10 0.88
N ARG A 66 -10.66 -11.35 1.34
CA ARG A 66 -10.95 -11.87 2.69
C ARG A 66 -10.27 -13.20 3.03
N GLU A 67 -10.08 -14.08 2.03
CA GLU A 67 -9.53 -15.43 2.22
C GLU A 67 -7.99 -15.46 2.31
N LEU A 68 -7.43 -14.76 3.31
CA LEU A 68 -5.97 -14.62 3.51
C LEU A 68 -5.22 -15.96 3.60
N LYS A 69 -5.85 -17.02 4.13
CA LYS A 69 -5.20 -18.34 4.27
C LYS A 69 -4.80 -18.94 2.93
N GLN A 70 -5.64 -18.79 1.92
CA GLN A 70 -5.49 -19.45 0.62
C GLN A 70 -4.98 -18.48 -0.46
N ASN A 71 -5.17 -17.17 -0.24
CA ASN A 71 -4.85 -16.15 -1.21
C ASN A 71 -3.50 -15.48 -0.90
N ARG A 72 -2.44 -15.97 -1.53
CA ARG A 72 -1.09 -15.38 -1.43
C ARG A 72 -1.02 -13.93 -1.94
N ARG A 73 -1.85 -13.55 -2.93
CA ARG A 73 -1.92 -12.17 -3.43
C ARG A 73 -2.56 -11.24 -2.40
N ALA A 74 -3.64 -11.68 -1.75
CA ALA A 74 -4.27 -10.93 -0.67
C ALA A 74 -3.31 -10.68 0.49
N ARG A 75 -2.55 -11.71 0.91
CA ARG A 75 -1.51 -11.54 1.93
C ARG A 75 -0.44 -10.53 1.52
N ALA A 76 0.00 -10.57 0.26
CA ALA A 76 0.99 -9.63 -0.25
C ALA A 76 0.46 -8.18 -0.31
N MET A 77 -0.79 -7.99 -0.73
CA MET A 77 -1.47 -6.68 -0.69
C MET A 77 -1.62 -6.19 0.75
N LEU A 78 -1.98 -7.06 1.70
CA LEU A 78 -2.05 -6.66 3.10
C LEU A 78 -0.67 -6.25 3.65
N VAL A 79 0.41 -6.94 3.27
CA VAL A 79 1.78 -6.52 3.61
C VAL A 79 2.08 -5.12 3.08
N HIS A 80 1.66 -4.79 1.84
CA HIS A 80 1.80 -3.46 1.27
C HIS A 80 1.14 -2.40 2.16
N GLU A 81 -0.13 -2.59 2.49
CA GLU A 81 -0.87 -1.63 3.34
C GLU A 81 -0.32 -1.54 4.77
N MET A 82 0.22 -2.65 5.31
CA MET A 82 0.91 -2.64 6.60
C MET A 82 2.19 -1.80 6.56
N VAL A 83 2.91 -1.75 5.43
CA VAL A 83 4.03 -0.81 5.30
C VAL A 83 3.54 0.63 5.35
N HIS A 84 2.43 0.97 4.69
CA HIS A 84 1.86 2.33 4.79
C HIS A 84 1.46 2.69 6.23
N TYR A 85 0.88 1.74 6.97
CA TYR A 85 0.61 1.91 8.39
C TYR A 85 1.89 2.19 9.21
N LEU A 86 2.97 1.43 8.96
CA LEU A 86 4.25 1.64 9.64
C LEU A 86 4.89 2.98 9.25
N GLN A 87 4.81 3.37 7.98
CA GLN A 87 5.30 4.64 7.47
C GLN A 87 4.64 5.82 8.19
N ASP A 88 3.30 5.83 8.28
CA ASP A 88 2.54 6.90 8.96
C ASP A 88 2.96 7.01 10.42
N ARG A 89 3.08 5.87 11.11
CA ARG A 89 3.49 5.83 12.52
C ARG A 89 4.95 6.18 12.79
N SER A 90 5.81 6.09 11.79
CA SER A 90 7.24 6.34 11.97
C SER A 90 7.56 7.81 12.19
N GLY A 91 6.70 8.73 11.74
CA GLY A 91 6.99 10.17 11.69
C GLY A 91 8.17 10.55 10.80
N ARG A 92 8.75 9.59 10.05
CA ARG A 92 9.93 9.82 9.19
C ARG A 92 9.58 10.54 7.89
N TRP A 93 8.32 10.48 7.48
CA TRP A 93 7.82 11.12 6.27
C TRP A 93 7.29 12.50 6.64
N GLY A 94 7.89 13.55 6.06
CA GLY A 94 7.47 14.93 6.25
C GLY A 94 6.20 15.26 5.46
N ALA A 95 6.17 16.42 4.81
CA ALA A 95 5.05 16.81 3.97
C ALA A 95 4.80 15.78 2.86
N LYS A 96 3.52 15.46 2.60
CA LYS A 96 3.08 14.55 1.53
C LYS A 96 3.21 15.23 0.16
N THR A 97 4.44 15.34 -0.32
CA THR A 97 4.75 15.72 -1.70
C THR A 97 4.61 14.50 -2.61
N CYS A 98 4.52 14.71 -3.92
CA CYS A 98 4.54 13.59 -4.86
C CYS A 98 5.83 12.76 -4.76
N GLN A 99 6.99 13.39 -4.58
CA GLN A 99 8.24 12.66 -4.38
C GLN A 99 8.15 11.72 -3.17
N THR A 100 7.72 12.25 -2.00
CA THR A 100 7.57 11.41 -0.80
C THR A 100 6.51 10.31 -0.99
N TRP A 101 5.44 10.59 -1.74
CA TRP A 101 4.45 9.58 -2.12
C TRP A 101 5.07 8.44 -2.93
N ILE A 102 5.82 8.77 -4.00
CA ILE A 102 6.49 7.78 -4.85
C ILE A 102 7.49 6.94 -4.03
N GLU A 103 8.24 7.57 -3.13
CA GLU A 103 9.19 6.87 -2.27
C GLU A 103 8.49 5.92 -1.29
N ARG A 104 7.38 6.35 -0.68
CA ARG A 104 6.54 5.52 0.19
C ARG A 104 5.99 4.29 -0.54
N GLU A 105 5.42 4.50 -1.73
CA GLU A 105 4.89 3.43 -2.59
C GLU A 105 5.98 2.44 -3.01
N ARG A 106 7.18 2.94 -3.39
CA ARG A 106 8.33 2.08 -3.75
C ARG A 106 8.73 1.14 -2.62
N GLU A 107 8.71 1.64 -1.39
CA GLU A 107 9.02 0.81 -0.21
C GLU A 107 7.94 -0.26 0.03
N ALA A 108 6.66 0.12 -0.01
CA ALA A 108 5.54 -0.80 0.19
C ALA A 108 5.52 -1.91 -0.89
N TYR A 109 5.71 -1.54 -2.16
CA TYR A 109 5.83 -2.51 -3.26
C TYR A 109 7.04 -3.43 -3.11
N ARG A 110 8.18 -2.93 -2.61
CA ARG A 110 9.36 -3.78 -2.37
C ARG A 110 9.04 -4.86 -1.34
N ALA A 111 8.36 -4.52 -0.24
CA ALA A 111 7.94 -5.48 0.77
C ALA A 111 6.93 -6.50 0.21
N GLN A 112 5.96 -6.04 -0.56
CA GLN A 112 4.97 -6.88 -1.25
C GLN A 112 5.62 -7.89 -2.20
N LEU A 113 6.53 -7.44 -3.07
CA LEU A 113 7.21 -8.32 -4.02
C LEU A 113 8.11 -9.34 -3.33
N ARG A 114 8.83 -8.92 -2.29
CA ARG A 114 9.65 -9.86 -1.50
C ARG A 114 8.79 -10.91 -0.81
N TYR A 115 7.63 -10.53 -0.27
CA TYR A 115 6.68 -11.50 0.26
C TYR A 115 6.23 -12.49 -0.82
N LEU A 116 5.84 -12.01 -2.00
CA LEU A 116 5.41 -12.88 -3.10
C LEU A 116 6.51 -13.84 -3.54
N ALA A 117 7.76 -13.38 -3.58
CA ALA A 117 8.91 -14.22 -3.89
C ALA A 117 9.08 -15.36 -2.87
N THR A 118 8.89 -15.12 -1.57
CA THR A 118 8.95 -16.20 -0.57
C THR A 118 7.79 -17.18 -0.66
N GLN A 119 6.70 -16.79 -1.32
CA GLN A 119 5.57 -17.67 -1.63
C GLN A 119 5.71 -18.39 -2.99
N GLY A 120 6.90 -18.38 -3.58
CA GLY A 120 7.19 -19.05 -4.86
C GLY A 120 6.65 -18.33 -6.10
N VAL A 121 6.26 -17.06 -5.99
CA VAL A 121 5.81 -16.25 -7.13
C VAL A 121 7.00 -15.47 -7.70
N HIS A 122 7.38 -15.74 -8.94
CA HIS A 122 8.47 -15.02 -9.59
C HIS A 122 8.08 -13.55 -9.86
N PRO A 123 8.94 -12.57 -9.49
CA PRO A 123 8.67 -11.14 -9.67
C PRO A 123 8.40 -10.72 -11.12
N THR A 124 8.97 -11.42 -12.10
CA THR A 124 8.78 -11.16 -13.54
C THR A 124 7.33 -11.38 -14.00
N LEU A 125 6.54 -12.18 -13.28
CA LEU A 125 5.11 -12.37 -13.53
C LEU A 125 4.23 -11.29 -12.87
N LEU A 126 4.81 -10.47 -12.00
CA LEU A 126 4.11 -9.36 -11.36
C LEU A 126 4.50 -8.11 -12.13
N LEU A 127 3.71 -7.78 -13.16
CA LEU A 127 3.67 -6.41 -13.65
C LEU A 127 3.41 -5.55 -12.42
N MET A 128 4.44 -4.85 -11.93
CA MET A 128 4.19 -3.72 -11.06
C MET A 128 3.20 -2.87 -11.85
N PRO A 129 2.02 -2.54 -11.29
CA PRO A 129 1.21 -1.53 -11.94
C PRO A 129 2.15 -0.35 -12.17
N PRO A 130 2.09 0.33 -13.34
CA PRO A 130 2.78 1.60 -13.48
C PRO A 130 2.45 2.34 -12.20
N PHE A 131 3.48 2.79 -11.47
CA PHE A 131 3.32 3.47 -10.19
C PHE A 131 2.06 4.33 -10.30
N ASN A 132 1.24 4.41 -9.25
CA ASN A 132 0.06 5.25 -9.29
C ASN A 132 0.47 6.75 -9.29
N VAL A 133 1.42 7.14 -10.15
CA VAL A 133 1.76 8.48 -10.61
C VAL A 133 0.49 9.20 -11.05
N ALA A 134 -0.57 8.49 -11.48
CA ALA A 134 -1.89 9.08 -11.71
C ALA A 134 -2.49 9.78 -10.47
N LYS A 135 -2.18 9.33 -9.24
CA LYS A 135 -2.54 10.03 -7.99
C LYS A 135 -1.56 11.16 -7.67
N CYS A 136 -0.33 11.10 -8.18
CA CYS A 136 0.57 12.25 -8.24
C CYS A 136 0.22 13.12 -9.46
N LYS A 137 -0.79 13.97 -9.30
CA LYS A 137 -0.85 15.18 -10.12
C LYS A 137 0.01 16.22 -9.42
N GLU A 138 1.32 16.14 -9.58
CA GLU A 138 2.08 17.39 -9.60
C GLU A 138 1.48 18.17 -10.77
N THR A 139 0.75 19.23 -10.49
CA THR A 139 0.66 20.30 -11.46
C THR A 139 2.10 20.65 -11.82
N MET A 140 2.55 20.27 -13.01
CA MET A 140 3.77 20.81 -13.63
C MET A 140 3.63 22.32 -13.94
N ALA A 141 2.80 23.04 -13.17
CA ALA A 141 2.39 24.43 -13.39
C ALA A 141 2.95 25.39 -12.33
N GLU A 142 3.77 24.94 -11.39
CA GLU A 142 4.42 25.83 -10.39
C GLU A 142 5.94 25.68 -10.38
N ARG A 143 6.57 25.53 -11.56
CA ARG A 143 7.94 26.07 -11.70
C ARG A 143 7.79 27.60 -11.77
N PRO A 144 8.34 28.39 -10.83
CA PRO A 144 8.50 29.81 -11.07
C PRO A 144 9.36 29.95 -12.33
N ALA A 145 8.81 30.63 -13.34
CA ALA A 145 9.54 30.96 -14.54
C ALA A 145 10.63 31.97 -14.17
N GLY A 146 11.85 31.50 -13.92
CA GLY A 146 12.96 32.41 -13.66
C GLY A 146 14.13 31.86 -12.86
N GLU A 147 14.72 30.74 -13.28
CA GLU A 147 16.13 30.47 -12.96
C GLU A 147 16.77 29.72 -14.12
N GLN A 148 17.38 30.49 -15.02
CA GLN A 148 18.29 30.03 -16.07
C GLN A 148 19.71 30.40 -15.61
N LEU A 149 20.61 29.41 -15.63
CA LEU A 149 22.03 29.66 -15.93
C LEU A 149 22.19 29.70 -17.44
#